data_AF-A0AAW5ZXY5-F1
#
_entry.id   AF-A0AAW5ZXY5-F1
#
_cell.length_a   1.000
_cell.length_b   1.000
_cell.length_c   1.000
_cell.angle_alpha   90.00
_cell.angle_beta   90.00
_cell.angle_gamma   90.00
#
_symmetry.space_group_name_H-M   'P 1'
#
loop_
_entity.id
_entity.type
_entity.pdbx_description
1 polymer ?
#
loop_
_entity_poly.entity_id
_entity_poly.type
_entity_poly.pdbx_seq_one_letter_code
_entity_poly.pdbx_strand_id
1 'polypeptide(L)'
;MNSDQTDILDLLAGHTDDSTIERLAFECLMTNLTDDRVASLMNVLGWRGNFDCFAIGGTPKVSPASASLVARNAVHDLGGEHAIVGTYGSFLLVLVCQMGAATAEVTCTSVMPAFSEDEPVYLSPVRSGVVGASHVLRETLFSLQAAPALASPSRPLRADELLPERALLGDDYAREELYQNVYRVLHGDNPDDPTFVTVSTFLRNGSSLENTAKDLNVHPNTVRYRLKRAAETTGWDATDPRDAYVLTTALAIGRMRDR
;
A
#
# COMPACT_ATOMS: atom_id res chain seq x y z
N MET A 1 -18.44 32.00 2.78
CA MET A 1 -18.25 31.39 4.11
C MET A 1 -19.60 30.82 4.53
N ASN A 2 -19.76 29.52 4.34
CA ASN A 2 -20.75 28.65 4.98
C ASN A 2 -20.36 27.24 4.52
N SER A 3 -19.44 26.62 5.26
CA SER A 3 -19.16 25.20 5.08
C SER A 3 -20.27 24.46 5.83
N ASP A 4 -21.17 23.82 5.08
CA ASP A 4 -22.01 22.73 5.56
C ASP A 4 -21.09 21.56 5.98
N GLN A 5 -20.47 21.68 7.15
CA GLN A 5 -19.79 20.58 7.79
C GLN A 5 -20.84 19.79 8.56
N THR A 6 -21.35 18.76 7.91
CA THR A 6 -22.18 17.70 8.51
C THR A 6 -21.53 17.20 9.80
N ASP A 7 -22.24 17.30 10.92
CA ASP A 7 -21.74 16.91 12.25
C ASP A 7 -21.62 15.38 12.35
N ILE A 8 -20.86 14.86 13.30
CA ILE A 8 -20.74 13.42 13.55
C ILE A 8 -22.11 12.80 13.87
N LEU A 9 -23.00 13.55 14.50
CA LEU A 9 -24.37 13.13 14.79
C LEU A 9 -25.22 12.98 13.52
N ASP A 10 -24.98 13.84 12.53
CA ASP A 10 -25.63 13.73 11.22
C ASP A 10 -25.09 12.52 10.43
N LEU A 11 -23.79 12.24 10.54
CA LEU A 11 -23.17 11.04 9.95
C LEU A 11 -23.72 9.74 10.58
N LEU A 12 -23.99 9.76 11.88
CA LEU A 12 -24.57 8.64 12.60
C LEU A 12 -26.07 8.47 12.34
N ALA A 13 -26.76 9.51 11.86
CA ALA A 13 -28.20 9.52 11.61
C ALA A 13 -29.05 8.98 12.79
N GLY A 14 -28.57 9.15 14.03
CA GLY A 14 -29.21 8.63 15.25
C GLY A 14 -28.95 7.16 15.57
N HIS A 15 -28.12 6.45 14.81
CA HIS A 15 -27.67 5.10 15.12
C HIS A 15 -26.58 5.12 16.21
N THR A 16 -26.75 4.28 17.23
CA THR A 16 -25.83 4.19 18.38
C THR A 16 -25.28 2.78 18.57
N ASP A 17 -25.55 1.85 17.66
CA ASP A 17 -24.98 0.51 17.73
C ASP A 17 -23.56 0.48 17.17
N ASP A 18 -22.66 -0.20 17.87
CA ASP A 18 -21.23 -0.29 17.51
C ASP A 18 -21.02 -0.81 16.08
N SER A 19 -21.91 -1.68 15.58
CA SER A 19 -21.79 -2.21 14.22
C SER A 19 -22.03 -1.16 13.13
N THR A 20 -22.94 -0.21 13.35
CA THR A 20 -23.19 0.90 12.42
C THR A 20 -22.07 1.93 12.47
N ILE A 21 -21.56 2.22 13.68
CA ILE A 21 -20.40 3.11 13.89
C ILE A 21 -19.16 2.54 13.21
N GLU A 22 -18.90 1.24 13.35
CA GLU A 22 -17.79 0.54 12.72
C GLU A 22 -17.88 0.61 11.18
N ARG A 23 -19.05 0.31 10.62
CA ARG A 23 -19.27 0.40 9.17
C ARG A 23 -19.08 1.82 8.65
N LEU A 24 -19.60 2.82 9.36
CA LEU A 24 -19.41 4.23 8.99
C LEU A 24 -17.93 4.62 9.03
N ALA A 25 -17.19 4.18 10.05
CA ALA A 25 -15.76 4.45 10.15
C ALA A 25 -14.98 3.82 8.99
N PHE A 26 -15.30 2.57 8.66
CA PHE A 26 -14.72 1.88 7.51
C PHE A 26 -14.96 2.65 6.20
N GLU A 27 -16.19 3.07 5.93
CA GLU A 27 -16.53 3.83 4.71
C GLU A 27 -15.81 5.20 4.65
N CYS A 28 -15.71 5.91 5.79
CA CYS A 28 -14.97 7.17 5.86
C CYS A 28 -13.48 6.96 5.52
N LEU A 29 -12.85 5.96 6.14
CA LEU A 29 -11.45 5.64 5.90
C LEU A 29 -11.21 5.21 4.45
N MET A 30 -12.09 4.40 3.87
CA MET A 30 -12.01 3.97 2.46
C MET A 30 -12.13 5.14 1.48
N THR A 31 -12.97 6.13 1.80
CA THR A 31 -13.18 7.34 0.98
C THR A 31 -12.15 8.45 1.23
N ASN A 32 -11.09 8.16 2.00
CA ASN A 32 -10.03 9.12 2.35
C ASN A 32 -10.50 10.30 3.22
N LEU A 33 -11.62 10.15 3.93
CA LEU A 33 -12.06 11.10 4.96
C LEU A 33 -11.27 10.81 6.24
N THR A 34 -10.44 11.78 6.65
CA THR A 34 -9.48 11.63 7.77
C THR A 34 -9.48 12.83 8.73
N ASP A 35 -10.56 13.62 8.70
CA ASP A 35 -10.73 14.78 9.59
C ASP A 35 -11.10 14.42 11.03
N ASP A 36 -11.20 15.43 11.89
CA ASP A 36 -11.44 15.30 13.33
C ASP A 36 -12.74 14.54 13.67
N ARG A 37 -13.73 14.51 12.76
CA ARG A 37 -14.98 13.75 12.95
C ARG A 37 -14.69 12.25 12.87
N VAL A 38 -13.86 11.84 11.91
CA VAL A 38 -13.43 10.44 11.79
C VAL A 38 -12.53 10.06 12.95
N ALA A 39 -11.65 10.96 13.42
CA ALA A 39 -10.88 10.74 14.64
C ALA A 39 -11.79 10.54 15.87
N SER A 40 -12.85 11.34 16.00
CA SER A 40 -13.83 11.19 17.07
C SER A 40 -14.61 9.87 16.96
N LEU A 41 -14.98 9.46 15.75
CA LEU A 41 -15.64 8.18 15.48
C LEU A 41 -14.75 6.99 15.86
N MET A 42 -13.47 7.04 15.49
CA MET A 42 -12.46 6.05 15.86
C MET A 42 -12.27 5.98 17.38
N ASN A 43 -12.26 7.13 18.08
CA ASN A 43 -12.20 7.17 19.54
C ASN A 43 -13.40 6.47 20.22
N VAL A 44 -14.61 6.60 19.65
CA VAL A 44 -15.82 5.90 20.14
C VAL A 44 -15.65 4.38 20.00
N LEU A 45 -15.03 3.93 18.91
CA LEU A 45 -14.68 2.52 18.67
C LEU A 45 -13.48 2.02 19.50
N GLY A 46 -12.92 2.84 20.38
CA GLY A 46 -11.78 2.47 21.24
C GLY A 46 -10.39 2.78 20.65
N TRP A 47 -10.31 3.26 19.41
CA TRP A 47 -9.05 3.61 18.75
C TRP A 47 -8.58 5.00 19.17
N ARG A 48 -7.71 5.07 20.18
CA ARG A 48 -7.32 6.33 20.83
C ARG A 48 -5.92 6.81 20.42
N GLY A 49 -5.81 8.12 20.21
CA GLY A 49 -4.53 8.80 19.99
C GLY A 49 -3.84 8.39 18.69
N ASN A 50 -2.50 8.38 18.70
CA ASN A 50 -1.69 7.96 17.56
C ASN A 50 -1.41 6.45 17.61
N PHE A 51 -2.46 5.65 17.44
CA PHE A 51 -2.37 4.19 17.41
C PHE A 51 -1.58 3.69 16.19
N ASP A 52 -0.92 2.55 16.30
CA ASP A 52 -0.35 1.86 15.15
C ASP A 52 -1.35 0.85 14.59
N CYS A 53 -1.41 0.72 13.27
CA CYS A 53 -2.37 -0.13 12.60
C CYS A 53 -1.84 -0.68 11.27
N PHE A 54 -2.42 -1.78 10.82
CA PHE A 54 -2.19 -2.38 9.52
C PHE A 54 -3.49 -2.99 9.01
N ALA A 55 -3.55 -3.29 7.72
CA ALA A 55 -4.68 -3.92 7.08
C ALA A 55 -4.30 -5.25 6.41
N ILE A 56 -5.24 -6.19 6.46
CA ILE A 56 -5.20 -7.44 5.71
C ILE A 56 -6.44 -7.48 4.84
N GLY A 57 -6.32 -7.90 3.59
CA GLY A 57 -7.48 -8.06 2.74
C GLY A 57 -7.36 -9.22 1.77
N GLY A 58 -8.51 -9.73 1.33
CA GLY A 58 -8.61 -10.79 0.35
C GLY A 58 -10.05 -11.25 0.14
N THR A 59 -10.25 -12.23 -0.73
CA THR A 59 -11.57 -12.83 -0.97
C THR A 59 -11.87 -13.88 0.11
N PRO A 60 -12.99 -13.80 0.86
CA PRO A 60 -13.34 -14.80 1.87
C PRO A 60 -13.45 -16.22 1.29
N LYS A 61 -12.97 -17.23 2.02
CA LYS A 61 -13.04 -18.65 1.61
C LYS A 61 -14.47 -19.20 1.54
N VAL A 62 -15.34 -18.75 2.46
CA VAL A 62 -16.72 -19.26 2.60
C VAL A 62 -17.73 -18.12 2.50
N SER A 63 -17.64 -17.13 3.39
CA SER A 63 -18.52 -15.96 3.38
C SER A 63 -17.86 -14.80 4.14
N PRO A 64 -18.25 -13.53 3.87
CA PRO A 64 -17.75 -12.38 4.60
C PRO A 64 -17.98 -12.48 6.12
N ALA A 65 -19.14 -12.98 6.55
CA ALA A 65 -19.46 -13.13 7.97
C ALA A 65 -18.55 -14.15 8.68
N SER A 66 -18.28 -15.29 8.03
CA SER A 66 -17.36 -16.30 8.56
C SER A 66 -15.93 -15.78 8.66
N ALA A 67 -15.44 -15.14 7.61
CA ALA A 67 -14.09 -14.57 7.60
C ALA A 67 -13.93 -13.42 8.61
N SER A 68 -14.96 -12.58 8.79
CA SER A 68 -14.98 -11.54 9.83
C SER A 68 -14.86 -12.15 11.24
N LEU A 69 -15.61 -13.23 11.51
CA LEU A 69 -15.53 -13.92 12.80
C LEU A 69 -14.13 -14.51 13.06
N VAL A 70 -13.54 -15.17 12.06
CA VAL A 70 -12.17 -15.71 12.17
C VAL A 70 -11.16 -14.59 12.42
N ALA A 71 -11.26 -13.48 11.68
CA ALA A 71 -10.36 -12.34 11.84
C ALA A 71 -10.46 -11.72 13.25
N ARG A 72 -11.67 -11.49 13.75
CA ARG A 72 -11.88 -10.93 15.09
C ARG A 72 -11.37 -11.86 16.19
N ASN A 73 -11.64 -13.17 16.09
CA ASN A 73 -11.13 -14.15 17.05
C ASN A 73 -9.60 -14.21 17.04
N ALA A 74 -8.97 -14.20 15.85
CA ALA A 74 -7.52 -14.20 15.74
C ALA A 74 -6.88 -12.95 16.37
N VAL A 75 -7.46 -11.77 16.14
CA VAL A 75 -6.98 -10.52 16.77
C VAL A 75 -7.13 -10.59 18.29
N HIS A 76 -8.29 -11.05 18.77
CA HIS A 76 -8.55 -11.21 20.20
C HIS A 76 -7.58 -12.21 20.87
N ASP A 77 -7.35 -13.37 20.25
CA ASP A 77 -6.44 -14.40 20.77
C ASP A 77 -4.97 -13.92 20.82
N LEU A 78 -4.61 -12.95 19.98
CA LEU A 78 -3.31 -12.27 20.00
C LEU A 78 -3.25 -11.09 20.98
N GLY A 79 -4.29 -10.88 21.78
CA GLY A 79 -4.37 -9.79 22.76
C GLY A 79 -4.67 -8.42 22.17
N GLY A 80 -5.18 -8.36 20.93
CA GLY A 80 -5.72 -7.15 20.33
C GLY A 80 -7.20 -6.97 20.70
N GLU A 81 -7.60 -5.73 20.98
CA GLU A 81 -8.99 -5.41 21.37
C GLU A 81 -9.81 -4.80 20.23
N HIS A 82 -9.15 -4.33 19.17
CA HIS A 82 -9.77 -3.49 18.17
C HIS A 82 -9.44 -3.95 16.74
N ALA A 83 -10.48 -4.36 16.02
CA ALA A 83 -10.44 -4.63 14.59
C ALA A 83 -11.68 -4.03 13.92
N ILE A 84 -11.48 -3.32 12.81
CA ILE A 84 -12.55 -2.82 11.95
C ILE A 84 -12.59 -3.71 10.72
N VAL A 85 -13.73 -4.33 10.45
CA VAL A 85 -13.93 -5.23 9.31
C VAL A 85 -14.98 -4.65 8.37
N GLY A 86 -14.62 -4.53 7.11
CA GLY A 86 -15.53 -4.08 6.06
C GLY A 86 -15.38 -4.89 4.78
N THR A 87 -16.33 -4.72 3.87
CA THR A 87 -16.33 -5.40 2.57
C THR A 87 -16.35 -4.38 1.46
N TYR A 88 -15.58 -4.62 0.40
CA TYR A 88 -15.62 -3.82 -0.83
C TYR A 88 -15.66 -4.75 -2.04
N GLY A 89 -16.77 -4.76 -2.77
CA GLY A 89 -17.00 -5.75 -3.83
C GLY A 89 -16.93 -7.18 -3.28
N SER A 90 -16.02 -8.00 -3.81
CA SER A 90 -15.75 -9.37 -3.34
C SER A 90 -14.74 -9.45 -2.19
N PHE A 91 -14.07 -8.34 -1.85
CA PHE A 91 -13.00 -8.33 -0.86
C PHE A 91 -13.54 -8.07 0.54
N LEU A 92 -12.97 -8.77 1.52
CA LEU A 92 -13.08 -8.42 2.93
C LEU A 92 -11.75 -7.80 3.36
N LEU A 93 -11.84 -6.65 4.03
CA LEU A 93 -10.70 -5.90 4.55
C LEU A 93 -10.80 -5.84 6.07
N VAL A 94 -9.68 -6.10 6.73
CA VAL A 94 -9.55 -6.12 8.19
C VAL A 94 -8.48 -5.10 8.57
N LEU A 95 -8.89 -3.99 9.17
CA LEU A 95 -8.00 -3.03 9.81
C LEU A 95 -7.78 -3.47 11.27
N VAL A 96 -6.53 -3.65 11.66
CA VAL A 96 -6.14 -4.17 12.98
C VAL A 96 -5.32 -3.11 13.71
N CYS A 97 -5.67 -2.86 14.97
CA CYS A 97 -4.84 -2.05 15.86
C CYS A 97 -3.67 -2.91 16.34
N GLN A 98 -2.44 -2.47 16.11
CA GLN A 98 -1.26 -3.21 16.52
C GLN A 98 -1.06 -3.05 18.04
N MET A 99 -1.45 -4.09 18.78
CA MET A 99 -1.36 -4.15 20.24
C MET A 99 -1.00 -5.57 20.68
N GLY A 100 -0.28 -5.71 21.81
CA GLY A 100 0.09 -7.01 22.33
C GLY A 100 0.89 -7.85 21.33
N ALA A 101 0.42 -9.07 21.04
CA ALA A 101 1.02 -9.96 20.05
C ALA A 101 0.39 -9.85 18.64
N ALA A 102 -0.61 -8.97 18.45
CA ALA A 102 -1.28 -8.74 17.17
C ALA A 102 -0.42 -7.89 16.22
N THR A 103 0.73 -8.43 15.82
CA THR A 103 1.61 -7.84 14.81
C THR A 103 1.16 -8.26 13.41
N ALA A 104 1.56 -7.48 12.38
CA ALA A 104 1.17 -7.69 10.99
C ALA A 104 1.33 -9.14 10.50
N GLU A 105 2.54 -9.71 10.60
CA GLU A 105 2.85 -11.05 10.06
C GLU A 105 2.18 -12.18 10.86
N VAL A 106 2.16 -12.06 12.20
CA VAL A 106 1.52 -13.07 13.07
C VAL A 106 0.01 -13.08 12.81
N THR A 107 -0.61 -11.91 12.77
CA THR A 107 -2.05 -11.78 12.51
C THR A 107 -2.40 -12.29 11.11
N CYS A 108 -1.62 -11.91 10.08
CA CYS A 108 -1.80 -12.39 8.72
C CYS A 108 -1.76 -13.93 8.63
N THR A 109 -0.80 -14.54 9.33
CA THR A 109 -0.70 -16.01 9.39
C THR A 109 -1.94 -16.62 10.04
N SER A 110 -2.41 -16.06 11.15
CA SER A 110 -3.58 -16.56 11.88
C SER A 110 -4.89 -16.42 11.10
N VAL A 111 -5.04 -15.37 10.28
CA VAL A 111 -6.27 -15.14 9.50
C VAL A 111 -6.23 -15.75 8.10
N MET A 112 -5.08 -16.20 7.60
CA MET A 112 -4.93 -16.78 6.27
C MET A 112 -5.98 -17.85 5.92
N PRO A 113 -6.37 -18.78 6.83
CA PRO A 113 -7.40 -19.77 6.55
C PRO A 113 -8.80 -19.21 6.27
N ALA A 114 -9.06 -17.95 6.61
CA ALA A 114 -10.33 -17.26 6.35
C ALA A 114 -10.49 -16.84 4.87
N PHE A 115 -9.38 -16.76 4.12
CA PHE A 115 -9.35 -16.28 2.75
C PHE A 115 -9.18 -17.44 1.75
N SER A 116 -9.73 -17.26 0.54
CA SER A 116 -9.67 -18.24 -0.54
C SER A 116 -8.23 -18.49 -0.98
N GLU A 117 -7.81 -19.75 -1.12
CA GLU A 117 -6.45 -20.14 -1.52
C GLU A 117 -6.12 -19.75 -2.97
N ASP A 118 -7.15 -19.63 -3.82
CA ASP A 118 -7.03 -19.31 -5.24
C ASP A 118 -6.97 -17.79 -5.53
N GLU A 119 -7.29 -16.96 -4.54
CA GLU A 119 -7.42 -15.50 -4.70
C GLU A 119 -6.38 -14.74 -3.88
N PRO A 120 -5.82 -13.61 -4.38
CA PRO A 120 -4.80 -12.86 -3.65
C PRO A 120 -5.21 -12.45 -2.24
N VAL A 121 -4.22 -12.47 -1.34
CA VAL A 121 -4.30 -11.84 0.00
C VAL A 121 -3.21 -10.80 0.05
N TYR A 122 -3.52 -9.62 0.59
CA TYR A 122 -2.56 -8.55 0.77
C TYR A 122 -2.39 -8.23 2.26
N LEU A 123 -1.16 -7.92 2.66
CA LEU A 123 -0.80 -7.42 3.98
C LEU A 123 -0.13 -6.05 3.83
N SER A 124 -0.73 -5.02 4.44
CA SER A 124 -0.14 -3.68 4.45
C SER A 124 1.04 -3.59 5.43
N PRO A 125 1.93 -2.58 5.27
CA PRO A 125 2.84 -2.19 6.32
C PRO A 125 2.08 -1.55 7.49
N VAL A 126 2.78 -1.32 8.59
CA VAL A 126 2.25 -0.56 9.73
C VAL A 126 2.25 0.94 9.42
N ARG A 127 1.17 1.62 9.79
CA ARG A 127 0.99 3.07 9.75
C ARG A 127 0.33 3.54 11.04
N SER A 128 0.42 4.84 11.33
CA SER A 128 -0.09 5.40 12.59
C SER A 128 -1.25 6.38 12.38
N GLY A 129 -2.17 6.38 13.34
CA GLY A 129 -3.31 7.29 13.42
C GLY A 129 -4.36 7.09 12.32
N VAL A 130 -5.34 8.01 12.27
CA VAL A 130 -6.49 7.94 11.35
C VAL A 130 -6.06 8.04 9.89
N VAL A 131 -5.09 8.91 9.59
CA VAL A 131 -4.52 9.04 8.24
C VAL A 131 -3.84 7.72 7.84
N GLY A 132 -3.08 7.11 8.75
CA GLY A 132 -2.47 5.80 8.55
C GLY A 132 -3.51 4.70 8.31
N ALA A 133 -4.58 4.68 9.10
CA ALA A 133 -5.69 3.72 8.94
C ALA A 133 -6.35 3.82 7.57
N SER A 134 -6.61 5.04 7.08
CA SER A 134 -7.14 5.27 5.74
C SER A 134 -6.15 4.82 4.66
N HIS A 135 -4.87 5.13 4.82
CA HIS A 135 -3.82 4.68 3.92
C HIS A 135 -3.79 3.16 3.80
N VAL A 136 -3.68 2.42 4.92
CA VAL A 136 -3.53 0.95 4.89
C VAL A 136 -4.74 0.24 4.28
N LEU A 137 -5.95 0.75 4.52
CA LEU A 137 -7.16 0.22 3.93
C LEU A 137 -7.20 0.46 2.41
N ARG A 138 -6.85 1.67 1.98
CA ARG A 138 -6.85 2.05 0.56
C ARG A 138 -5.76 1.33 -0.22
N GLU A 139 -4.53 1.27 0.29
CA GLU A 139 -3.45 0.51 -0.36
C GLU A 139 -3.80 -0.98 -0.46
N THR A 140 -4.46 -1.53 0.55
CA THR A 140 -4.95 -2.93 0.52
C THR A 140 -5.95 -3.13 -0.60
N LEU A 141 -6.96 -2.26 -0.72
CA LEU A 141 -7.93 -2.35 -1.81
C LEU A 141 -7.26 -2.24 -3.18
N PHE A 142 -6.44 -1.21 -3.41
CA PHE A 142 -5.79 -1.00 -4.70
C PHE A 142 -4.84 -2.14 -5.05
N SER A 143 -4.14 -2.72 -4.07
CA SER A 143 -3.27 -3.87 -4.29
C SER A 143 -4.08 -5.11 -4.69
N LEU A 144 -5.21 -5.38 -4.04
CA LEU A 144 -6.09 -6.49 -4.44
C LEU A 144 -6.68 -6.30 -5.84
N GLN A 145 -7.05 -5.06 -6.21
CA GLN A 145 -7.54 -4.74 -7.55
C GLN A 145 -6.43 -4.84 -8.62
N ALA A 146 -5.19 -4.52 -8.26
CA ALA A 146 -4.03 -4.56 -9.14
C ALA A 146 -3.44 -5.98 -9.30
N ALA A 147 -3.69 -6.88 -8.34
CA ALA A 147 -3.13 -8.23 -8.30
C ALA A 147 -3.25 -9.05 -9.61
N PRO A 148 -4.36 -8.98 -10.39
CA PRO A 148 -4.47 -9.72 -11.66
C PRO A 148 -3.43 -9.36 -12.72
N ALA A 149 -2.73 -8.23 -12.58
CA ALA A 149 -1.65 -7.84 -13.48
C ALA A 149 -0.33 -8.61 -13.22
N LEU A 150 -0.20 -9.28 -12.06
CA LEU A 150 0.97 -10.11 -11.75
C LEU A 150 0.76 -11.53 -12.27
N ALA A 151 1.76 -12.04 -13.00
CA ALA A 151 1.74 -13.41 -13.51
C ALA A 151 1.89 -14.47 -12.39
N SER A 152 2.58 -14.13 -11.29
CA SER A 152 2.85 -15.05 -10.18
C SER A 152 2.93 -14.24 -8.87
N PRO A 153 1.78 -13.83 -8.31
CA PRO A 153 1.74 -13.03 -7.10
C PRO A 153 2.23 -13.81 -5.86
N SER A 154 2.94 -13.13 -4.97
CA SER A 154 3.23 -13.64 -3.63
C SER A 154 1.94 -13.82 -2.82
N ARG A 155 1.97 -14.69 -1.81
CA ARG A 155 0.85 -14.85 -0.87
C ARG A 155 1.35 -14.82 0.58
N PRO A 156 1.11 -13.73 1.35
CA PRO A 156 0.43 -12.51 0.92
C PRO A 156 1.28 -11.66 -0.04
N LEU A 157 0.61 -10.84 -0.84
CA LEU A 157 1.19 -9.69 -1.54
C LEU A 157 1.66 -8.64 -0.53
N ARG A 158 2.80 -8.00 -0.82
CA ARG A 158 3.35 -6.89 -0.05
C ARG A 158 3.30 -5.56 -0.79
N ALA A 159 3.54 -4.46 -0.06
CA ALA A 159 3.21 -3.10 -0.47
C ALA A 159 3.87 -2.61 -1.76
N ASP A 160 5.13 -2.98 -1.98
CA ASP A 160 5.93 -2.54 -3.10
C ASP A 160 5.70 -3.36 -4.38
N GLU A 161 5.14 -4.56 -4.29
CA GLU A 161 4.97 -5.47 -5.44
C GLU A 161 4.12 -4.92 -6.59
N LEU A 162 3.26 -3.93 -6.33
CA LEU A 162 2.19 -3.47 -7.25
C LEU A 162 2.16 -1.94 -7.46
N LEU A 163 3.24 -1.22 -7.15
CA LEU A 163 3.24 0.25 -7.21
C LEU A 163 2.79 0.82 -8.59
N PRO A 164 3.31 0.33 -9.74
CA PRO A 164 2.87 0.85 -11.04
C PRO A 164 1.38 0.63 -11.31
N GLU A 165 0.87 -0.56 -11.03
CA GLU A 165 -0.52 -0.94 -11.29
C GLU A 165 -1.47 -0.16 -10.38
N ARG A 166 -1.14 -0.01 -9.10
CA ARG A 166 -1.87 0.84 -8.17
C ARG A 166 -1.90 2.30 -8.67
N ALA A 167 -0.77 2.83 -9.15
CA ALA A 167 -0.70 4.18 -9.70
C ALA A 167 -1.56 4.35 -10.97
N LEU A 168 -1.66 3.32 -11.82
CA LEU A 168 -2.55 3.27 -12.98
C LEU A 168 -4.03 3.25 -12.57
N LEU A 169 -4.37 2.59 -11.46
CA LEU A 169 -5.73 2.58 -10.89
C LEU A 169 -6.11 3.89 -10.19
N GLY A 170 -5.18 4.83 -10.02
CA GLY A 170 -5.46 6.09 -9.36
C GLY A 170 -5.05 6.17 -7.89
N ASP A 171 -4.27 5.21 -7.39
CA ASP A 171 -3.72 5.27 -6.04
C ASP A 171 -2.65 6.35 -5.92
N ASP A 172 -3.00 7.48 -5.29
CA ASP A 172 -2.08 8.58 -5.05
C ASP A 172 -0.95 8.20 -4.07
N TYR A 173 -1.15 7.23 -3.17
CA TYR A 173 -0.07 6.75 -2.31
C TYR A 173 1.00 6.01 -3.11
N ALA A 174 0.59 5.18 -4.07
CA ALA A 174 1.54 4.50 -4.96
C ALA A 174 2.29 5.49 -5.87
N ARG A 175 1.61 6.54 -6.35
CA ARG A 175 2.26 7.62 -7.11
C ARG A 175 3.28 8.38 -6.28
N GLU A 176 2.92 8.71 -5.05
CA GLU A 176 3.82 9.40 -4.12
C GLU A 176 5.01 8.52 -3.77
N GLU A 177 4.81 7.22 -3.54
CA GLU A 177 5.88 6.27 -3.25
C GLU A 177 6.83 6.08 -4.43
N LEU A 178 6.31 5.91 -5.66
CA LEU A 178 7.14 5.89 -6.87
C LEU A 178 7.94 7.19 -7.04
N TYR A 179 7.39 8.33 -6.63
CA TYR A 179 8.09 9.60 -6.68
C TYR A 179 9.16 9.72 -5.59
N GLN A 180 8.80 9.56 -4.32
CA GLN A 180 9.68 9.80 -3.18
C GLN A 180 10.71 8.70 -2.99
N ASN A 181 10.29 7.43 -3.05
CA ASN A 181 11.12 6.30 -2.65
C ASN A 181 11.90 5.70 -3.83
N VAL A 182 11.49 5.98 -5.07
CA VAL A 182 12.17 5.46 -6.27
C VAL A 182 12.80 6.59 -7.08
N TYR A 183 11.99 7.51 -7.62
CA TYR A 183 12.50 8.56 -8.51
C TYR A 183 13.46 9.53 -7.80
N ARG A 184 13.06 10.11 -6.66
CA ARG A 184 13.87 11.06 -5.89
C ARG A 184 15.12 10.41 -5.32
N VAL A 185 15.01 9.18 -4.79
CA VAL A 185 16.17 8.39 -4.32
C VAL A 185 17.16 8.14 -5.45
N LEU A 186 16.67 7.74 -6.62
CA LEU A 186 17.52 7.49 -7.79
C LEU A 186 18.16 8.78 -8.33
N HIS A 187 17.43 9.89 -8.33
CA HIS A 187 17.93 11.19 -8.76
C HIS A 187 19.02 11.71 -7.81
N GLY A 188 18.83 11.51 -6.50
CA GLY A 188 19.73 11.98 -5.45
C GLY A 188 19.83 13.51 -5.38
N ASP A 189 20.60 13.98 -4.41
CA ASP A 189 20.85 15.41 -4.18
C ASP A 189 22.05 15.95 -4.97
N ASN A 190 22.92 15.06 -5.45
CA ASN A 190 24.10 15.44 -6.24
C ASN A 190 23.79 15.37 -7.74
N PRO A 191 23.66 16.50 -8.46
CA PRO A 191 23.35 16.51 -9.89
C PRO A 191 24.44 15.85 -10.76
N ASP A 192 25.67 15.76 -10.24
CA ASP A 192 26.79 15.14 -10.94
C ASP A 192 26.82 13.60 -10.78
N ASP A 193 25.92 13.00 -9.97
CA ASP A 193 25.84 11.55 -9.85
C ASP A 193 25.29 10.93 -11.15
N PRO A 194 26.07 10.09 -11.85
CA PRO A 194 25.67 9.55 -13.14
C PRO A 194 24.67 8.38 -13.03
N THR A 195 24.27 7.98 -11.82
CA THR A 195 23.42 6.80 -11.59
C THR A 195 22.04 6.97 -12.24
N PHE A 196 21.37 8.11 -12.01
CA PHE A 196 20.08 8.43 -12.63
C PHE A 196 20.14 8.39 -14.16
N VAL A 197 21.13 9.09 -14.73
CA VAL A 197 21.34 9.14 -16.19
C VAL A 197 21.61 7.74 -16.76
N THR A 198 22.36 6.92 -16.02
CA THR A 198 22.69 5.55 -16.43
C THR A 198 21.44 4.67 -16.46
N VAL A 199 20.63 4.65 -15.39
CA VAL A 199 19.38 3.87 -15.34
C VAL A 199 18.40 4.35 -16.41
N SER A 200 18.20 5.67 -16.54
CA SER A 200 17.30 6.20 -17.57
C SER A 200 17.74 5.84 -18.98
N THR A 201 19.04 5.84 -19.26
CA THR A 201 19.57 5.50 -20.60
C THR A 201 19.49 4.01 -20.85
N PHE A 202 19.74 3.20 -19.81
CA PHE A 202 19.61 1.75 -19.86
C PHE A 202 18.19 1.30 -20.24
N LEU A 203 17.18 1.84 -19.56
CA LEU A 203 15.77 1.53 -19.84
C LEU A 203 15.36 2.01 -21.24
N ARG A 204 15.81 3.20 -21.67
CA ARG A 204 15.57 3.73 -23.02
C ARG A 204 16.16 2.83 -24.11
N ASN A 205 17.29 2.18 -23.84
CA ASN A 205 17.98 1.29 -24.77
C ASN A 205 17.51 -0.17 -24.68
N GLY A 206 16.32 -0.41 -24.11
CA GLY A 206 15.73 -1.75 -24.00
C GLY A 206 16.51 -2.68 -23.07
N SER A 207 17.05 -2.14 -21.98
CA SER A 207 17.87 -2.87 -21.00
C SER A 207 19.13 -3.52 -21.60
N SER A 208 19.70 -2.90 -22.65
CA SER A 208 20.95 -3.34 -23.28
C SER A 208 22.17 -2.67 -22.67
N LEU A 209 23.06 -3.46 -22.04
CA LEU A 209 24.32 -2.97 -21.47
C LEU A 209 25.24 -2.36 -22.53
N GLU A 210 25.38 -3.01 -23.68
CA GLU A 210 26.27 -2.57 -24.76
C GLU A 210 25.82 -1.25 -25.39
N ASN A 211 24.51 -1.13 -25.68
CA ASN A 211 23.97 0.10 -26.24
C ASN A 211 24.08 1.27 -25.24
N THR A 212 23.86 0.99 -23.96
CA THR A 212 23.97 1.98 -22.88
C THR A 212 25.42 2.44 -22.68
N ALA A 213 26.37 1.50 -22.69
CA ALA A 213 27.79 1.80 -22.61
C ALA A 213 28.24 2.69 -23.78
N LYS A 214 27.79 2.36 -25.00
CA LYS A 214 28.04 3.14 -26.20
C LYS A 214 27.42 4.54 -26.14
N ASP A 215 26.17 4.67 -25.71
CA ASP A 215 25.44 5.95 -25.62
C ASP A 215 26.05 6.88 -24.56
N LEU A 216 26.50 6.31 -23.44
CA LEU A 216 27.13 7.07 -22.35
C LEU A 216 28.65 7.21 -22.49
N ASN A 217 29.25 6.64 -23.54
CA ASN A 217 30.70 6.60 -23.77
C ASN A 217 31.49 6.12 -22.53
N VAL A 218 31.04 5.02 -21.92
CA VAL A 218 31.69 4.36 -20.79
C VAL A 218 31.89 2.87 -21.07
N HIS A 219 32.70 2.20 -20.26
CA HIS A 219 32.83 0.75 -20.34
C HIS A 219 31.56 0.03 -19.82
N PRO A 220 31.12 -1.11 -20.41
CA PRO A 220 29.94 -1.86 -19.92
C PRO A 220 29.97 -2.20 -18.42
N ASN A 221 31.15 -2.48 -17.85
CA ASN A 221 31.31 -2.69 -16.41
C ASN A 221 30.92 -1.46 -15.56
N THR A 222 31.14 -0.25 -16.07
CA THR A 222 30.70 0.98 -15.39
C THR A 222 29.17 1.06 -15.34
N VAL A 223 28.49 0.65 -16.42
CA VAL A 223 27.03 0.55 -16.44
C VAL A 223 26.55 -0.46 -15.39
N ARG A 224 27.09 -1.69 -15.40
CA ARG A 224 26.74 -2.72 -14.41
C ARG A 224 26.90 -2.23 -12.97
N TYR A 225 28.03 -1.58 -12.67
CA TYR A 225 28.30 -1.05 -11.34
C TYR A 225 27.24 -0.01 -10.91
N ARG A 226 26.89 0.93 -11.80
CA ARG A 226 25.88 1.96 -11.50
C ARG A 226 24.47 1.38 -11.39
N LEU A 227 24.10 0.40 -12.20
CA LEU A 227 22.82 -0.30 -12.08
C LEU A 227 22.74 -1.06 -10.75
N LYS A 228 23.82 -1.73 -10.35
CA LYS A 228 23.90 -2.39 -9.05
C LYS A 228 23.74 -1.40 -7.90
N ARG A 229 24.43 -0.25 -7.96
CA ARG A 229 24.28 0.82 -6.96
C ARG A 229 22.84 1.35 -6.90
N ALA A 230 22.19 1.53 -8.05
CA ALA A 230 20.78 1.92 -8.10
C ALA A 230 19.91 0.91 -7.34
N ALA A 231 20.07 -0.39 -7.63
CA ALA A 231 19.34 -1.46 -6.95
C ALA A 231 19.59 -1.47 -5.43
N GLU A 232 20.84 -1.26 -4.99
CA GLU A 232 21.19 -1.15 -3.56
C GLU A 232 20.50 0.05 -2.88
N THR A 233 20.27 1.16 -3.60
CA THR A 233 19.65 2.37 -3.05
C THR A 233 18.13 2.38 -3.12
N THR A 234 17.54 1.88 -4.20
CA THR A 234 16.09 1.95 -4.45
C THR A 234 15.37 0.64 -4.14
N GLY A 235 16.08 -0.47 -4.02
CA GLY A 235 15.50 -1.82 -3.93
C GLY A 235 15.08 -2.42 -5.27
N TRP A 236 15.31 -1.74 -6.40
CA TRP A 236 14.82 -2.14 -7.74
C TRP A 236 15.97 -2.41 -8.71
N ASP A 237 16.07 -3.63 -9.23
CA ASP A 237 17.09 -4.03 -10.21
C ASP A 237 16.64 -3.77 -11.64
N ALA A 238 17.20 -2.75 -12.30
CA ALA A 238 16.87 -2.42 -13.69
C ALA A 238 17.10 -3.57 -14.69
N THR A 239 17.91 -4.57 -14.34
CA THR A 239 18.16 -5.75 -15.20
C THR A 239 17.06 -6.80 -15.11
N ASP A 240 16.24 -6.77 -14.06
CA ASP A 240 15.03 -7.58 -13.95
C ASP A 240 13.87 -6.91 -14.72
N PRO A 241 13.12 -7.66 -15.56
CA PRO A 241 12.03 -7.07 -16.35
C PRO A 241 10.89 -6.46 -15.53
N ARG A 242 10.57 -7.01 -14.35
CA ARG A 242 9.51 -6.50 -13.48
C ARG A 242 9.96 -5.17 -12.86
N ASP A 243 11.16 -5.15 -12.29
CA ASP A 243 11.72 -3.96 -11.65
C ASP A 243 12.02 -2.85 -12.66
N ALA A 244 12.44 -3.20 -13.89
CA ALA A 244 12.60 -2.25 -14.98
C ALA A 244 11.29 -1.51 -15.30
N TYR A 245 10.14 -2.19 -15.24
CA TYR A 245 8.84 -1.57 -15.41
C TYR A 245 8.47 -0.63 -14.25
N VAL A 246 8.81 -1.01 -13.01
CA VAL A 246 8.65 -0.14 -11.83
C VAL A 246 9.48 1.13 -11.96
N LEU A 247 10.77 1.00 -12.27
CA LEU A 247 11.68 2.12 -12.50
C LEU A 247 11.22 3.01 -13.67
N THR A 248 10.77 2.41 -14.77
CA THR A 248 10.25 3.17 -15.92
C THR A 248 9.04 4.01 -15.52
N THR A 249 8.13 3.44 -14.72
CA THR A 249 6.94 4.13 -14.22
C THR A 249 7.32 5.27 -13.26
N ALA A 250 8.25 5.03 -12.33
CA ALA A 250 8.77 6.05 -11.43
C ALA A 250 9.43 7.21 -12.19
N LEU A 251 10.25 6.93 -13.21
CA LEU A 251 10.85 7.95 -14.08
C LEU A 251 9.81 8.79 -14.81
N ALA A 252 8.72 8.19 -15.27
CA ALA A 252 7.63 8.92 -15.92
C ALA A 252 6.92 9.85 -14.92
N ILE A 253 6.54 9.34 -13.75
CA ILE A 253 5.89 10.12 -12.69
C ILE A 253 6.75 11.31 -12.26
N GLY A 254 8.03 11.08 -11.96
CA GLY A 254 8.94 12.14 -11.54
C GLY A 254 9.12 13.23 -12.58
N ARG A 255 9.28 12.87 -13.85
CA ARG A 255 9.39 13.85 -14.95
C ARG A 255 8.12 14.67 -15.18
N MET A 256 6.94 14.09 -14.92
CA MET A 256 5.67 14.82 -15.05
C MET A 256 5.46 15.79 -13.87
N ARG A 257 5.99 15.47 -12.69
CA ARG A 257 5.83 16.27 -11.47
C ARG A 257 6.85 17.41 -11.34
N ASP A 258 8.09 17.17 -11.77
CA ASP A 258 9.20 18.13 -11.62
C ASP A 258 9.33 19.11 -12.80
N ARG A 259 8.41 19.06 -13.77
CA ARG A 259 8.37 19.95 -14.94
C ARG A 259 7.33 21.05 -14.83
#